data_AF-W9NQJ2-F1
#
_entry.id   AF-W9NQJ2-F1
#
_cell.length_a   1.000
_cell.length_b   1.000
_cell.length_c   1.000
_cell.angle_alpha   90.00
_cell.angle_beta   90.00
_cell.angle_gamma   90.00
#
_symmetry.space_group_name_H-M   'P 1'
#
loop_
_entity.id
_entity.type
_entity.pdbx_description
1 polymer ?
#
loop_
_entity_poly.entity_id
_entity_poly.type
_entity_poly.pdbx_seq_one_letter_code
_entity_poly.pdbx_strand_id
1 'polypeptide(L)'
;MQSTETERHRLERHTTQSGLTRDAIIGLADGLTVPFALTAGLSSIGSSKLVILGGMAELFAGSISMGLGAYLATITDAHHFEVEEAREQRQVTQTPHLEGELLVNLFQRYGITYQEISPIIESFRRNPQSWVKVSLLPSPEKANSM
;
A
#
# COMPACT_ATOMS: atom_id res chain seq x y z
N MET A 1 37.88 -12.47 -7.15
CA MET A 1 36.68 -12.85 -6.38
C MET A 1 36.28 -11.68 -5.48
N GLN A 2 35.91 -10.54 -6.08
CA GLN A 2 35.56 -9.29 -5.36
C GLN A 2 34.54 -8.42 -6.12
N SER A 3 33.93 -8.91 -7.20
CA SER A 3 33.06 -8.11 -8.07
C SER A 3 31.55 -8.33 -7.87
N THR A 4 31.12 -9.22 -6.97
CA THR A 4 29.70 -9.59 -6.80
C THR A 4 28.99 -8.87 -5.65
N GLU A 5 29.70 -8.13 -4.80
CA GLU A 5 29.12 -7.54 -3.59
C GLU A 5 28.59 -6.11 -3.82
N THR A 6 29.17 -5.37 -4.77
CA THR A 6 28.72 -4.01 -5.12
C THR A 6 27.38 -4.00 -5.88
N GLU A 7 27.01 -5.09 -6.54
CA GLU A 7 25.79 -5.16 -7.36
C GLU A 7 24.51 -5.41 -6.54
N ARG A 8 24.63 -6.09 -5.39
CA ARG A 8 23.49 -6.34 -4.47
C ARG A 8 23.02 -5.09 -3.75
N HIS A 9 23.91 -4.13 -3.50
CA HIS A 9 23.59 -2.90 -2.77
C HIS A 9 22.80 -1.87 -3.61
N ARG A 10 22.62 -2.12 -4.91
CA ARG A 10 21.94 -1.20 -5.84
C ARG A 10 20.45 -1.49 -6.03
N LEU A 11 19.96 -2.69 -5.70
CA LEU A 11 18.56 -3.07 -5.94
C LEU A 11 17.57 -2.65 -4.84
N GLU A 12 18.02 -2.31 -3.63
CA GLU A 12 17.12 -2.18 -2.47
C GLU A 12 16.73 -0.73 -2.10
N ARG A 13 17.18 0.29 -2.85
CA ARG A 13 16.86 1.71 -2.56
C ARG A 13 15.69 2.29 -3.37
N HIS A 14 14.89 1.47 -4.05
CA HIS A 14 13.96 1.97 -5.06
C HIS A 14 12.55 2.33 -4.57
N THR A 15 12.12 1.95 -3.37
CA THR A 15 10.69 2.07 -3.03
C THR A 15 10.39 3.29 -2.14
N THR A 16 11.13 3.52 -1.07
CA THR A 16 10.77 4.57 -0.08
C THR A 16 11.07 5.99 -0.54
N GLN A 17 12.18 6.21 -1.25
CA GLN A 17 12.55 7.54 -1.76
C GLN A 17 11.64 7.99 -2.92
N SER A 18 11.04 7.03 -3.63
CA SER A 18 10.09 7.29 -4.71
C SER A 18 8.74 7.81 -4.19
N GLY A 19 8.26 7.28 -3.05
CA GLY A 19 7.00 7.69 -2.42
C GLY A 19 7.03 9.13 -1.95
N LEU A 20 8.05 9.52 -1.17
CA LEU A 20 8.21 10.89 -0.70
C LEU A 20 8.31 11.89 -1.87
N THR A 21 9.06 11.54 -2.92
CA THR A 21 9.22 12.39 -4.10
C THR A 21 7.90 12.53 -4.87
N ARG A 22 7.15 11.42 -5.01
CA ARG A 22 5.84 11.41 -5.66
C ARG A 22 4.83 12.27 -4.90
N ASP A 23 4.73 12.10 -3.59
CA ASP A 23 3.79 12.84 -2.75
C ASP A 23 4.12 14.33 -2.74
N ALA A 24 5.41 14.68 -2.75
CA ALA A 24 5.85 16.07 -2.90
C ALA A 24 5.46 16.68 -4.26
N ILE A 25 5.61 15.93 -5.36
CA ILE A 25 5.22 16.40 -6.70
C ILE A 25 3.70 16.60 -6.79
N ILE A 26 2.91 15.66 -6.26
CA ILE A 26 1.44 15.76 -6.24
C ILE A 26 1.02 16.96 -5.38
N GLY A 27 1.58 17.11 -4.18
CA GLY A 27 1.30 18.24 -3.29
C GLY A 27 1.66 19.60 -3.90
N LEU A 28 2.80 19.70 -4.60
CA LEU A 28 3.18 20.92 -5.32
C LEU A 28 2.25 21.20 -6.51
N ALA A 29 1.86 20.18 -7.26
CA ALA A 29 0.94 20.34 -8.38
C ALA A 29 -0.43 20.86 -7.93
N ASP A 30 -0.99 20.29 -6.86
CA ASP A 30 -2.28 20.72 -6.31
C ASP A 30 -2.17 22.11 -5.65
N GLY A 31 -1.11 22.35 -4.89
CA GLY A 31 -0.84 23.63 -4.22
C GLY A 31 -0.58 24.79 -5.18
N LEU A 32 -0.23 24.53 -6.44
CA LEU A 32 -0.13 25.55 -7.47
C LEU A 32 -1.43 25.69 -8.26
N THR A 33 -2.05 24.57 -8.66
CA THR A 33 -3.17 24.59 -9.62
C THR A 33 -4.45 25.12 -9.00
N VAL A 34 -4.82 24.63 -7.81
CA VAL A 34 -6.10 24.99 -7.17
C VAL A 34 -6.11 26.44 -6.69
N PRO A 35 -5.09 26.93 -5.95
CA PRO A 35 -5.02 28.33 -5.54
C PRO A 35 -4.88 29.30 -6.71
N PHE A 36 -4.19 28.89 -7.79
CA PHE A 36 -4.12 29.69 -9.01
C PHE A 36 -5.50 29.84 -9.66
N ALA A 37 -6.22 28.74 -9.86
CA ALA A 37 -7.57 28.77 -10.44
C ALA A 37 -8.53 29.59 -9.56
N LEU A 38 -8.47 29.43 -8.23
CA LEU A 38 -9.28 30.16 -7.28
C LEU A 38 -8.98 31.66 -7.31
N THR A 39 -7.70 32.05 -7.23
CA THR A 39 -7.32 33.48 -7.26
C THR A 39 -7.62 34.13 -8.61
N ALA A 40 -7.44 33.41 -9.72
CA ALA A 40 -7.83 33.86 -11.05
C ALA A 40 -9.35 34.09 -11.14
N GLY A 41 -10.17 33.17 -10.60
CA GLY A 41 -11.62 33.32 -10.54
C GLY A 41 -12.08 34.49 -9.66
N LEU A 42 -11.40 34.71 -8.52
CA LEU A 42 -11.69 35.82 -7.61
C LEU A 42 -11.18 37.18 -8.11
N SER A 43 -10.32 37.22 -9.14
CA SER A 43 -9.68 38.44 -9.62
C SER A 43 -10.67 39.51 -10.11
N SER A 44 -11.86 39.10 -10.57
CA SER A 44 -12.90 40.00 -11.06
C SER A 44 -13.65 40.77 -9.95
N ILE A 45 -13.44 40.42 -8.68
CA ILE A 45 -14.16 40.98 -7.52
C ILE A 45 -13.60 42.37 -7.13
N GLY A 46 -12.48 42.80 -7.75
CA GLY A 46 -11.96 44.17 -7.63
C GLY A 46 -11.23 44.48 -6.31
N SER A 47 -11.07 43.48 -5.42
CA SER A 47 -10.33 43.63 -4.16
C SER A 47 -9.18 42.62 -4.07
N SER A 48 -7.95 43.09 -4.32
CA SER A 48 -6.73 42.27 -4.22
C SER A 48 -6.55 41.66 -2.83
N LYS A 49 -7.01 42.34 -1.79
CA LYS A 49 -6.94 41.83 -0.40
C LYS A 49 -7.79 40.56 -0.22
N LEU A 50 -8.98 40.53 -0.81
CA LEU A 50 -9.86 39.34 -0.75
C LEU A 50 -9.28 38.19 -1.56
N VAL A 51 -8.71 38.46 -2.74
CA VAL A 51 -8.07 37.44 -3.57
C VAL A 51 -6.89 36.79 -2.84
N ILE A 52 -6.00 37.60 -2.25
CA ILE A 52 -4.84 37.10 -1.50
C ILE A 52 -5.28 36.30 -0.28
N LEU A 53 -6.23 36.82 0.51
CA LEU A 53 -6.69 36.14 1.71
C LEU A 53 -7.38 34.81 1.38
N GLY A 54 -8.20 34.78 0.33
CA GLY A 54 -8.85 33.56 -0.16
C GLY A 54 -7.86 32.52 -0.66
N GLY A 55 -6.87 32.92 -1.47
CA GLY A 55 -5.83 32.01 -1.95
C GLY A 55 -4.96 31.44 -0.82
N MET A 56 -4.60 32.26 0.16
CA MET A 56 -3.84 31.81 1.34
C MET A 56 -4.67 30.88 2.23
N ALA A 57 -5.95 31.19 2.44
CA ALA A 57 -6.85 30.34 3.20
C ALA A 57 -6.98 28.96 2.55
N GLU A 58 -7.12 28.91 1.22
CA GLU A 58 -7.19 27.65 0.48
C GLU A 58 -5.88 26.87 0.54
N LEU A 59 -4.73 27.54 0.42
CA LEU A 59 -3.42 26.90 0.58
C LEU A 59 -3.25 26.23 1.95
N PHE A 60 -3.62 26.93 3.02
CA PHE A 60 -3.55 26.37 4.37
C PHE A 60 -4.56 25.23 4.57
N ALA A 61 -5.81 25.39 4.11
CA ALA A 61 -6.82 24.36 4.21
C ALA A 61 -6.42 23.08 3.43
N GLY A 62 -5.99 23.25 2.18
CA GLY A 62 -5.53 22.17 1.32
C GLY A 62 -4.30 21.45 1.87
N SER A 63 -3.28 22.19 2.32
CA SER A 63 -2.07 21.58 2.90
C SER A 63 -2.35 20.78 4.17
N ILE A 64 -3.21 21.28 5.07
CA ILE A 64 -3.63 20.54 6.28
C ILE A 64 -4.41 19.29 5.89
N SER A 65 -5.36 19.41 4.95
CA SER A 65 -6.19 18.29 4.50
C SER A 65 -5.35 17.16 3.89
N MET A 66 -4.44 17.50 2.97
CA MET A 66 -3.57 16.52 2.32
C MET A 66 -2.56 15.91 3.29
N GLY A 67 -1.96 16.72 4.17
CA GLY A 67 -1.01 16.24 5.17
C GLY A 67 -1.64 15.26 6.16
N LEU A 68 -2.84 15.58 6.65
CA LEU A 68 -3.58 14.69 7.54
C LEU A 68 -4.07 13.44 6.81
N GLY A 69 -4.50 13.58 5.54
CA GLY A 69 -4.89 12.45 4.70
C GLY A 69 -3.76 11.45 4.49
N ALA A 70 -2.55 11.93 4.17
CA ALA A 70 -1.38 11.08 4.01
C ALA A 70 -0.96 10.40 5.33
N TYR A 71 -1.02 11.13 6.45
CA TYR A 71 -0.72 10.59 7.77
C TYR A 71 -1.71 9.48 8.17
N LEU A 72 -3.01 9.73 8.01
CA LEU A 72 -4.05 8.76 8.32
C LEU A 72 -3.95 7.53 7.42
N ALA A 73 -3.71 7.70 6.12
CA ALA A 73 -3.51 6.59 5.19
C ALA A 73 -2.35 5.69 5.65
N THR A 74 -1.22 6.28 6.05
CA THR A 74 -0.05 5.52 6.55
C THR A 74 -0.37 4.73 7.82
N ILE A 75 -1.13 5.31 8.75
CA ILE A 75 -1.56 4.63 9.98
C ILE A 75 -2.54 3.50 9.66
N THR A 76 -3.49 3.76 8.77
CA THR A 76 -4.48 2.78 8.32
C THR A 76 -3.79 1.59 7.66
N ASP A 77 -2.79 1.81 6.80
CA ASP A 77 -2.00 0.74 6.17
C ASP A 77 -1.27 -0.10 7.22
N ALA A 78 -0.69 0.52 8.26
CA ALA A 78 -0.02 -0.20 9.34
C ALA A 78 -0.99 -1.05 10.16
N HIS A 79 -2.16 -0.51 10.51
CA HIS A 79 -3.20 -1.28 11.21
C HIS A 79 -3.81 -2.38 10.34
N HIS A 80 -3.93 -2.17 9.04
CA HIS A 80 -4.40 -3.20 8.11
C HIS A 80 -3.53 -4.46 8.18
N PHE A 81 -2.20 -4.31 8.28
CA PHE A 81 -1.31 -5.46 8.39
C PHE A 81 -1.59 -6.28 9.65
N GLU A 82 -1.72 -5.64 10.81
CA GLU A 82 -2.00 -6.33 12.08
C GLU A 82 -3.34 -7.05 12.07
N VAL A 83 -4.35 -6.42 11.47
CA VAL A 83 -5.70 -7.00 11.33
C VAL A 83 -5.69 -8.20 10.41
N GLU A 84 -5.02 -8.12 9.26
CA GLU A 84 -4.89 -9.24 8.34
C GLU A 84 -4.08 -10.38 8.97
N GLU A 85 -2.98 -10.11 9.67
CA GLU A 85 -2.21 -11.14 10.38
C GLU A 85 -3.08 -11.89 11.39
N ALA A 86 -3.85 -11.17 12.21
CA ALA A 86 -4.76 -11.79 13.16
C ALA A 86 -5.87 -12.61 12.49
N ARG A 87 -6.35 -12.18 11.31
CA ARG A 87 -7.33 -12.91 10.50
C ARG A 87 -6.75 -14.20 9.94
N GLU A 88 -5.57 -14.15 9.34
CA GLU A 88 -4.88 -15.31 8.76
C GLU A 88 -4.53 -16.36 9.82
N GLN A 89 -4.07 -15.91 11.01
CA GLN A 89 -3.84 -16.81 12.14
C GLN A 89 -5.10 -17.59 12.53
N ARG A 90 -6.28 -16.94 12.52
CA ARG A 90 -7.56 -17.60 12.79
C ARG A 90 -7.92 -18.59 11.69
N GLN A 91 -7.75 -18.23 10.41
CA GLN A 91 -8.08 -19.10 9.28
C GLN A 91 -7.19 -20.36 9.22
N VAL A 92 -5.88 -20.21 9.38
CA VAL A 92 -4.95 -21.35 9.42
C VAL A 92 -5.28 -22.31 10.57
N THR A 93 -5.76 -21.79 11.71
CA THR A 93 -6.10 -22.61 12.88
C THR A 93 -7.48 -23.24 12.78
N GLN A 94 -8.49 -22.49 12.36
CA GLN A 94 -9.90 -22.90 12.37
C GLN A 94 -10.29 -23.65 11.10
N THR A 95 -9.72 -23.30 9.95
CA THR A 95 -10.07 -23.83 8.63
C THR A 95 -8.84 -24.24 7.81
N PRO A 96 -7.93 -25.09 8.34
CA PRO A 96 -6.71 -25.50 7.64
C PRO A 96 -6.95 -26.28 6.34
N HIS A 97 -8.13 -26.86 6.17
CA HIS A 97 -8.50 -27.55 4.92
C HIS A 97 -8.77 -26.55 3.80
N LEU A 98 -9.57 -25.50 4.06
CA LEU A 98 -9.89 -24.45 3.09
C LEU A 98 -8.63 -23.66 2.68
N GLU A 99 -7.79 -23.30 3.65
CA GLU A 99 -6.52 -22.62 3.38
C GLU A 99 -5.56 -23.47 2.53
N GLY A 100 -5.60 -24.79 2.72
CA GLY A 100 -4.82 -25.73 1.90
C GLY A 100 -5.29 -25.74 0.46
N GLU A 101 -6.61 -25.76 0.24
CA GLU A 101 -7.20 -25.71 -1.11
C GLU A 101 -6.90 -24.38 -1.81
N LEU A 102 -6.92 -23.26 -1.09
CA LEU A 102 -6.51 -21.95 -1.63
C LEU A 102 -5.06 -21.97 -2.13
N LEU A 103 -4.12 -22.53 -1.36
CA LEU A 103 -2.74 -22.68 -1.80
C LEU A 103 -2.63 -23.57 -3.04
N VAL A 104 -3.34 -24.69 -3.09
CA VAL A 104 -3.38 -25.55 -4.29
C VAL A 104 -3.86 -24.76 -5.50
N ASN A 105 -4.99 -24.08 -5.39
CA ASN A 105 -5.58 -23.30 -6.48
C ASN A 105 -4.65 -22.17 -6.94
N LEU A 106 -4.01 -21.47 -6.01
CA LEU A 106 -3.02 -20.44 -6.30
C LEU A 106 -1.85 -20.99 -7.10
N PHE A 107 -1.23 -22.08 -6.63
CA PHE A 107 -0.04 -22.66 -7.27
C PHE A 107 -0.34 -23.36 -8.59
N GLN A 108 -1.55 -23.90 -8.77
CA GLN A 108 -2.00 -24.45 -10.05
C GLN A 108 -2.05 -23.40 -11.16
N ARG A 109 -2.34 -22.12 -10.85
CA ARG A 109 -2.28 -21.02 -11.83
C ARG A 109 -0.87 -20.78 -12.36
N TYR A 110 0.14 -21.17 -11.59
CA TYR A 110 1.56 -21.15 -12.01
C TYR A 110 2.01 -22.46 -12.65
N GLY A 111 1.10 -23.40 -12.92
CA GLY A 111 1.40 -24.69 -13.53
C GLY A 111 1.94 -25.73 -12.56
N ILE A 112 1.92 -25.48 -11.25
CA ILE A 112 2.34 -26.44 -10.23
C ILE A 112 1.18 -27.39 -9.93
N THR A 113 1.43 -28.68 -10.09
CA THR A 113 0.43 -29.72 -9.88
C THR A 113 0.13 -29.96 -8.40
N TYR A 114 -1.03 -30.57 -8.11
CA TYR A 114 -1.38 -30.96 -6.74
C TYR A 114 -0.33 -31.87 -6.10
N GLN A 115 0.26 -32.79 -6.88
CA GLN A 115 1.25 -33.74 -6.37
C GLN A 115 2.56 -33.06 -5.94
N GLU A 116 2.92 -31.96 -6.58
CA GLU A 116 4.13 -31.19 -6.27
C GLU A 116 3.95 -30.31 -5.03
N ILE A 117 2.75 -29.71 -4.85
CA ILE A 117 2.48 -28.77 -3.75
C ILE A 117 1.98 -29.46 -2.47
N SER A 118 1.36 -30.65 -2.57
CA SER A 118 0.78 -31.38 -1.43
C SER A 118 1.78 -31.62 -0.27
N PRO A 119 3.04 -32.04 -0.51
CA PRO A 119 4.04 -32.20 0.55
C PRO A 119 4.43 -30.88 1.25
N ILE A 120 4.36 -29.77 0.51
CA ILE A 120 4.66 -28.42 1.01
C ILE A 120 3.53 -27.98 1.95
N ILE A 121 2.26 -28.20 1.57
CA ILE A 121 1.10 -27.89 2.42
C ILE A 121 1.13 -28.70 3.73
N GLU A 122 1.51 -29.97 3.67
CA GLU A 122 1.65 -30.79 4.88
C GLU A 122 2.82 -30.30 5.77
N SER A 123 3.84 -29.69 5.17
CA SER A 123 4.91 -29.03 5.93
C SER A 123 4.42 -27.73 6.58
N PHE A 124 3.55 -26.97 5.91
CA PHE A 124 2.90 -25.79 6.50
C PHE A 124 1.95 -26.16 7.65
N ARG A 125 1.22 -27.27 7.57
CA ARG A 125 0.39 -27.79 8.68
C ARG A 125 1.18 -28.03 9.96
N ARG A 126 2.44 -28.46 9.82
CA ARG A 126 3.35 -28.69 10.95
C ARG A 126 3.99 -27.39 11.47
N ASN A 127 3.93 -26.31 10.71
CA ASN A 127 4.44 -24.99 11.09
C ASN A 127 3.44 -23.87 10.73
N PRO A 128 2.39 -23.67 11.54
CA PRO A 128 1.35 -22.68 11.28
C PRO A 128 1.87 -21.25 11.11
N GLN A 129 2.97 -20.89 11.78
CA GLN A 129 3.59 -19.56 11.68
C GLN A 129 4.14 -19.30 10.27
N SER A 130 4.78 -20.31 9.68
CA SER A 130 5.26 -20.21 8.29
C SER A 130 4.11 -20.18 7.29
N TRP A 131 3.00 -20.87 7.60
CA TRP A 131 1.79 -20.83 6.79
C TRP A 131 1.17 -19.43 6.78
N VAL A 132 0.93 -18.83 7.95
CA VAL A 132 0.38 -17.47 8.07
C VAL A 132 1.22 -16.47 7.28
N LYS A 133 2.55 -16.56 7.36
CA LYS A 133 3.45 -15.68 6.61
C LYS A 133 3.27 -15.80 5.09
N VAL A 134 3.04 -17.00 4.57
CA VAL A 134 2.76 -17.23 3.15
C VAL A 134 1.35 -16.75 2.79
N SER A 135 0.37 -16.98 3.67
CA SER A 135 -1.00 -16.55 3.47
C SER A 135 -1.18 -15.02 3.52
N LEU A 136 -0.24 -14.30 4.15
CA LEU A 136 -0.15 -12.83 4.16
C LEU A 136 0.40 -12.23 2.85
N LEU A 137 0.92 -13.04 1.94
CA LEU A 137 1.37 -12.53 0.65
C LEU A 137 0.17 -12.04 -0.17
N PRO A 138 0.28 -10.90 -0.88
CA PRO A 138 -0.81 -10.39 -1.70
C PRO A 138 -1.22 -11.43 -2.74
N SER A 139 -2.44 -11.96 -2.62
CA SER A 139 -3.00 -12.92 -3.58
C SER A 139 -4.28 -12.35 -4.19
N PRO A 140 -4.42 -12.36 -5.53
CA PRO A 140 -5.60 -11.84 -6.21
C PRO A 140 -6.89 -12.60 -5.85
N GLU A 141 -6.78 -13.82 -5.31
CA GLU A 141 -7.94 -14.64 -4.95
C GLU A 141 -8.62 -14.16 -3.67
N LYS A 142 -7.87 -13.55 -2.73
CA LYS A 142 -8.43 -13.00 -1.48
C LYS A 142 -9.15 -11.67 -1.70
N ALA A 143 -8.71 -10.88 -2.69
CA ALA A 143 -9.33 -9.60 -3.06
C ALA A 143 -10.76 -9.73 -3.59
N ASN A 144 -11.14 -10.90 -4.10
CA ASN A 144 -12.48 -11.16 -4.65
C ASN A 144 -13.43 -11.84 -3.64
N SER A 145 -12.99 -11.98 -2.38
CA SER A 145 -13.72 -12.63 -1.28
C SER A 145 -14.05 -11.67 -0.12
N MET A 146 -13.75 -10.38 -0.30
CA MET A 146 -14.08 -9.27 0.60
C MET A 146 -15.30 -8.51 0.12
#